data_AF-A0A3N4Z9L0-F1
#
_entry.id   AF-A0A3N4Z9L0-F1
#
_cell.length_a   1.000
_cell.length_b   1.000
_cell.length_c   1.000
_cell.angle_alpha   90.00
_cell.angle_beta   90.00
_cell.angle_gamma   90.00
#
_symmetry.space_group_name_H-M   'P 1'
#
loop_
_entity.id
_entity.type
_entity.pdbx_description
1 polymer ?
#
loop_
_entity_poly.entity_id
_entity_poly.type
_entity_poly.pdbx_seq_one_letter_code
_entity_poly.pdbx_strand_id
1 'polypeptide(L)'
;MRFFGPRRREAAEEGDPTGRRTPRTGSPELSDDELRSQVEGVLLRELTDALDDPARVPAPLSRDRVTHWLGESDFSYFVDSEGDIGGMWHGWLFHFLVVGEGSEVLQVRGQWHRDLTIERLEEILEVCNDWNAEWIWPKAYVCVRDNGAVLVYAEVTVDLEHGVSDEQLDQLLQCGLTTGSMFFEHLDEVYPDPLRSAP
;
A
#
# COMPACT_ATOMS: atom_id res chain seq x y z
N MET A 1 9.61 -7.87 -12.04
CA MET A 1 10.33 -6.71 -11.46
C MET A 1 10.99 -7.11 -10.14
N ARG A 2 12.20 -6.62 -9.84
CA ARG A 2 12.87 -6.87 -8.54
C ARG A 2 12.53 -5.72 -7.59
N PHE A 3 11.85 -6.05 -6.50
CA PHE A 3 11.49 -5.16 -5.42
C PHE A 3 12.60 -5.19 -4.35
N PHE A 4 13.02 -4.01 -3.90
CA PHE A 4 14.03 -3.74 -2.84
C PHE A 4 15.51 -3.98 -3.16
N GLY A 5 16.27 -2.87 -3.14
CA GLY A 5 17.71 -2.86 -3.00
C GLY A 5 18.24 -1.43 -2.82
N PRO A 6 18.89 -1.07 -1.71
CA PRO A 6 19.45 0.26 -1.57
C PRO A 6 20.76 0.38 -2.37
N ARG A 7 20.87 1.45 -3.17
CA ARG A 7 22.16 1.90 -3.71
C ARG A 7 22.82 2.86 -2.71
N ARG A 8 23.87 2.39 -2.04
CA ARG A 8 25.03 3.21 -1.71
C ARG A 8 26.28 2.45 -2.11
N ARG A 9 26.97 2.94 -3.15
CA ARG A 9 28.39 2.67 -3.33
C ARG A 9 29.11 3.87 -2.75
N GLU A 10 29.68 3.69 -1.57
CA GLU A 10 30.65 4.60 -0.99
C GLU A 10 31.85 4.74 -1.93
N ALA A 11 32.33 5.97 -2.09
CA ALA A 11 33.57 6.25 -2.79
C ALA A 11 34.74 5.60 -2.04
N ALA A 12 35.55 4.82 -2.73
CA ALA A 12 36.79 4.29 -2.18
C ALA A 12 37.82 5.43 -2.11
N GLU A 13 38.12 5.90 -0.90
CA GLU A 13 39.29 6.73 -0.64
C GLU A 13 40.55 5.85 -0.73
N GLU A 14 41.44 6.16 -1.67
CA GLU A 14 42.79 5.59 -1.75
C GLU A 14 43.64 6.09 -0.57
N GLY A 15 43.90 5.18 0.38
CA GLY A 15 44.79 5.42 1.51
C GLY A 15 46.24 5.03 1.21
N ASP A 16 47.15 5.97 1.48
CA ASP A 16 48.62 5.90 1.51
C ASP A 16 49.21 4.55 2.03
N PRO A 17 50.12 3.88 1.29
CA PRO A 17 50.64 2.55 1.65
C PRO A 17 51.68 2.55 2.79
N THR A 18 51.87 3.67 3.51
CA THR A 18 52.89 3.80 4.55
C THR A 18 52.37 4.28 5.90
N GLY A 19 51.21 3.78 6.34
CA GLY A 19 50.69 3.97 7.69
C GLY A 19 51.04 2.79 8.62
N ARG A 20 52.03 2.98 9.51
CA ARG A 20 52.38 2.05 10.59
C ARG A 20 51.13 1.74 11.43
N ARG A 21 50.58 0.52 11.35
CA ARG A 21 49.46 0.07 12.21
C ARG A 21 49.85 0.22 13.67
N THR A 22 49.31 1.23 14.34
CA THR A 22 49.22 1.25 15.80
C THR A 22 48.43 0.00 16.23
N PRO A 23 48.85 -0.70 17.29
CA PRO A 23 48.06 -1.80 17.83
C PRO A 23 46.69 -1.22 18.19
N ARG A 24 45.61 -1.81 17.67
CA ARG A 24 44.29 -1.57 18.26
C ARG A 24 44.40 -2.11 19.67
N THR A 25 44.54 -1.22 20.65
CA THR A 25 44.39 -1.55 22.06
C THR A 25 43.10 -2.35 22.16
N GLY A 26 43.21 -3.60 22.62
CA GLY A 26 42.07 -4.51 22.67
C GLY A 26 40.90 -3.80 23.35
N SER A 27 39.72 -3.85 22.73
CA SER A 27 38.49 -3.55 23.45
C SER A 27 38.55 -4.35 24.75
N PRO A 28 38.30 -3.74 25.93
CA PRO A 28 38.26 -4.52 27.15
C PRO A 28 37.27 -5.67 26.93
N GLU A 29 37.70 -6.91 27.16
CA GLU A 29 36.79 -8.06 27.18
C GLU A 29 35.86 -7.83 28.37
N LEU A 30 34.68 -7.28 28.07
CA LEU A 30 33.62 -7.08 29.05
C LEU A 30 33.30 -8.44 29.66
N SER A 31 33.07 -8.47 30.97
CA SER A 31 32.52 -9.67 31.61
C SER A 31 31.12 -9.95 31.07
N ASP A 32 30.68 -11.21 31.12
CA ASP A 32 29.34 -11.62 30.66
C ASP A 32 28.21 -10.78 31.32
N ASP A 33 28.40 -10.38 32.57
CA ASP A 33 27.44 -9.54 33.30
C ASP A 33 27.43 -8.09 32.80
N GLU A 34 28.58 -7.52 32.45
CA GLU A 34 28.68 -6.18 31.84
C GLU A 34 28.13 -6.16 30.42
N LEU A 35 28.41 -7.21 29.64
CA LEU A 35 27.80 -7.43 28.32
C LEU A 35 26.28 -7.53 28.43
N ARG A 36 25.77 -8.33 29.37
CA ARG A 36 24.32 -8.45 29.60
C ARG A 36 23.70 -7.12 29.97
N SER A 37 24.31 -6.37 30.90
CA SER A 37 23.81 -5.06 31.32
C SER A 37 23.83 -4.03 30.20
N GLN A 38 24.86 -4.03 29.34
CA GLN A 38 24.90 -3.17 28.16
C GLN A 38 23.83 -3.55 27.14
N VAL A 39 23.64 -4.85 26.87
CA VAL A 39 22.60 -5.34 25.97
C VAL A 39 21.22 -4.98 26.49
N GLU A 40 20.94 -5.17 27.79
CA GLU A 40 19.69 -4.76 28.42
C GLU A 40 19.48 -3.25 28.32
N GLY A 41 20.52 -2.44 28.54
CA GLY A 41 20.46 -1.00 28.40
C GLY A 41 20.20 -0.51 26.97
N VAL A 42 20.76 -1.20 25.97
CA VAL A 42 20.47 -0.93 24.56
C VAL A 42 19.04 -1.36 24.24
N LEU A 43 18.63 -2.58 24.60
CA LEU A 43 17.27 -3.07 24.36
C LEU A 43 16.22 -2.16 24.99
N LEU A 44 16.42 -1.69 26.22
CA LEU A 44 15.51 -0.76 26.88
C LEU A 44 15.40 0.55 26.10
N ARG A 45 16.52 1.15 25.67
CA ARG A 45 16.47 2.39 24.88
C ARG A 45 15.77 2.20 23.55
N GLU A 46 16.15 1.17 22.81
CA GLU A 46 15.56 0.90 21.49
C GLU A 46 14.07 0.55 21.58
N LEU A 47 13.66 -0.21 22.62
CA LEU A 47 12.25 -0.50 22.88
C LEU A 47 11.49 0.77 23.28
N THR A 48 12.05 1.63 24.13
CA THR A 48 11.40 2.88 24.52
C THR A 48 11.26 3.82 23.34
N ASP A 49 12.32 4.03 22.55
CA ASP A 49 12.27 4.87 21.35
C ASP A 49 11.27 4.32 20.32
N ALA A 50 11.15 2.99 20.19
CA ALA A 50 10.16 2.37 19.30
C ALA A 50 8.72 2.44 19.83
N LEU A 51 8.52 2.41 21.15
CA LEU A 51 7.20 2.51 21.79
C LEU A 51 6.69 3.96 21.85
N ASP A 52 7.60 4.94 21.92
CA ASP A 52 7.29 6.37 22.00
C ASP A 52 7.21 7.06 20.63
N ASP A 53 7.46 6.34 19.52
CA ASP A 53 7.28 6.87 18.17
C ASP A 53 5.77 7.07 17.88
N PRO A 54 5.27 8.31 17.82
CA PRO A 54 3.84 8.57 17.63
C PRO A 54 3.32 8.02 16.30
N ALA A 55 4.17 7.83 15.29
CA ALA A 55 3.80 7.24 14.01
C ALA A 55 3.46 5.74 14.13
N ARG A 56 3.93 5.06 15.20
CA ARG A 56 3.68 3.65 15.48
C ARG A 56 2.48 3.41 16.40
N VAL A 57 2.00 4.43 17.10
CA VAL A 57 0.84 4.31 17.97
C VAL A 57 -0.43 4.29 17.11
N PRO A 58 -1.26 3.23 17.18
CA PRO A 58 -2.51 3.19 16.42
C PRO A 58 -3.43 4.33 16.83
N ALA A 59 -3.80 5.16 15.87
CA ALA A 59 -4.81 6.19 16.02
C ALA A 59 -6.08 5.78 15.24
N PRO A 60 -7.27 6.31 15.59
CA PRO A 60 -8.47 6.06 14.80
C PRO A 60 -8.27 6.38 13.31
N LEU A 61 -8.93 5.60 12.45
CA LEU A 61 -9.02 5.93 11.03
C LEU A 61 -9.81 7.23 10.85
N SER A 62 -9.41 8.07 9.89
CA SER A 62 -10.19 9.24 9.51
C SER A 62 -9.90 9.65 8.07
N ARG A 63 -10.85 10.38 7.46
CA ARG A 63 -10.65 11.01 6.15
C ARG A 63 -9.49 12.00 6.15
N ASP A 64 -9.27 12.70 7.26
CA ASP A 64 -8.14 13.64 7.42
C ASP A 64 -6.79 12.92 7.32
N ARG A 65 -6.66 11.71 7.89
CA ARG A 65 -5.43 10.92 7.76
C ARG A 65 -5.20 10.42 6.33
N VAL A 66 -6.26 10.06 5.62
CA VAL A 66 -6.17 9.69 4.19
C VAL A 66 -5.77 10.89 3.34
N THR A 67 -6.37 12.07 3.54
CA THR A 67 -5.99 13.28 2.80
C THR A 67 -4.58 13.77 3.14
N HIS A 68 -4.16 13.65 4.39
CA HIS A 68 -2.78 13.91 4.79
C HIS A 68 -1.80 12.99 4.06
N TRP A 69 -2.08 11.68 4.02
CA TRP A 69 -1.27 10.72 3.27
C TRP A 69 -1.19 11.04 1.77
N LEU A 70 -2.31 11.43 1.16
CA LEU A 70 -2.36 11.87 -0.25
C LEU A 70 -1.49 13.12 -0.47
N GLY A 71 -1.53 14.07 0.46
CA GLY A 71 -0.74 15.31 0.41
C GLY A 71 0.76 15.05 0.54
N GLU A 72 1.19 14.24 1.52
CA GLU A 72 2.59 13.86 1.72
C GLU A 72 3.18 13.09 0.53
N SER A 73 2.32 12.39 -0.21
CA SER A 73 2.72 11.61 -1.38
C SER A 73 2.63 12.38 -2.70
N ASP A 74 2.36 13.70 -2.66
CA ASP A 74 2.16 14.56 -3.84
C ASP A 74 1.06 14.06 -4.80
N PHE A 75 0.04 13.38 -4.28
CA PHE A 75 -1.08 12.88 -5.09
C PHE A 75 -2.17 13.94 -5.28
N SER A 76 -2.59 14.10 -6.53
CA SER A 76 -3.77 14.90 -6.86
C SER A 76 -5.03 14.14 -6.49
N TYR A 77 -5.88 14.76 -5.67
CA TYR A 77 -7.17 14.21 -5.26
C TYR A 77 -8.27 15.26 -5.32
N PHE A 78 -9.50 14.79 -5.30
CA PHE A 78 -10.71 15.60 -5.13
C PHE A 78 -11.55 15.02 -3.99
N VAL A 79 -12.45 15.84 -3.46
CA VAL A 79 -13.48 15.42 -2.52
C VAL A 79 -14.82 15.70 -3.16
N ASP A 80 -15.69 14.71 -3.23
CA ASP A 80 -17.01 14.86 -3.85
C ASP A 80 -18.06 15.44 -2.90
N SER A 81 -19.31 15.51 -3.35
CA SER A 81 -20.42 16.06 -2.55
C SER A 81 -20.78 15.21 -1.31
N GLU A 82 -20.38 13.94 -1.28
CA GLU A 82 -20.63 13.03 -0.16
C GLU A 82 -19.44 13.00 0.82
N GLY A 83 -18.39 13.76 0.51
CA GLY A 83 -17.17 13.84 1.31
C GLY A 83 -16.21 12.68 1.04
N ASP A 84 -16.43 11.92 -0.03
CA ASP A 84 -15.57 10.81 -0.42
C ASP A 84 -14.39 11.31 -1.23
N ILE A 85 -13.23 10.69 -0.98
CA ILE A 85 -11.96 11.13 -1.54
C ILE A 85 -11.70 10.33 -2.80
N GLY A 86 -11.49 11.00 -3.93
CA GLY A 86 -11.19 10.39 -5.22
C GLY A 86 -9.88 10.89 -5.80
N GLY A 87 -9.20 10.04 -6.57
CA GLY A 87 -7.94 10.38 -7.23
C GLY A 87 -7.69 9.54 -8.48
N MET A 88 -6.84 10.04 -9.37
CA MET A 88 -6.43 9.30 -10.57
C MET A 88 -5.10 8.59 -10.31
N TRP A 89 -5.06 7.29 -10.58
CA TRP A 89 -3.88 6.46 -10.45
C TRP A 89 -3.63 5.66 -11.73
N HIS A 90 -2.50 5.90 -12.40
CA HIS A 90 -2.18 5.29 -13.70
C HIS A 90 -3.31 5.37 -14.75
N GLY A 91 -4.15 6.40 -14.68
CA GLY A 91 -5.30 6.58 -15.59
C GLY A 91 -6.60 5.92 -15.14
N TRP A 92 -6.62 5.21 -14.02
CA TRP A 92 -7.84 4.69 -13.38
C TRP A 92 -8.29 5.57 -12.22
N LEU A 93 -9.59 5.60 -11.99
CA LEU A 93 -10.18 6.32 -10.87
C LEU A 93 -10.17 5.43 -9.63
N PHE A 94 -9.59 5.92 -8.54
CA PHE A 94 -9.65 5.30 -7.23
C PHE A 94 -10.40 6.19 -6.25
N HIS A 95 -11.22 5.55 -5.41
CA HIS A 95 -11.86 6.18 -4.26
C HIS A 95 -11.26 5.60 -2.98
N PHE A 96 -11.06 6.48 -2.00
CA PHE A 96 -10.61 6.15 -0.65
C PHE A 96 -11.75 6.47 0.31
N LEU A 97 -12.45 5.43 0.71
CA LEU A 97 -13.68 5.52 1.47
C LEU A 97 -13.40 5.16 2.92
N VAL A 98 -13.97 5.96 3.82
CA VAL A 98 -13.99 5.70 5.25
C VAL A 98 -15.45 5.47 5.59
N VAL A 99 -15.80 4.19 5.79
CA VAL A 99 -17.19 3.72 5.97
C VAL A 99 -17.32 2.98 7.30
N GLY A 100 -18.53 2.52 7.62
CA GLY A 100 -18.86 1.96 8.95
C GLY A 100 -19.55 3.00 9.84
N GLU A 101 -20.22 2.53 10.89
CA GLU A 101 -21.00 3.41 11.78
C GLU A 101 -20.09 4.35 12.60
N GLY A 102 -18.90 3.86 12.93
CA GLY A 102 -17.83 4.60 13.62
C GLY A 102 -16.75 5.19 12.70
N SER A 103 -16.92 5.16 11.37
CA SER A 103 -15.87 5.56 10.40
C SER A 103 -14.58 4.74 10.54
N GLU A 104 -14.74 3.43 10.75
CA GLU A 104 -13.71 2.49 11.14
C GLU A 104 -13.21 1.59 10.01
N VAL A 105 -13.93 1.52 8.89
CA VAL A 105 -13.58 0.65 7.76
C VAL A 105 -12.94 1.48 6.65
N LEU A 106 -11.70 1.13 6.30
CA LEU A 106 -11.01 1.68 5.13
C LEU A 106 -11.38 0.83 3.90
N GLN A 107 -11.85 1.48 2.83
CA GLN A 107 -12.01 0.87 1.53
C GLN A 107 -11.25 1.65 0.46
N VAL A 108 -10.31 0.99 -0.21
CA VAL A 108 -9.63 1.50 -1.40
C VAL A 108 -10.27 0.82 -2.61
N ARG A 109 -11.01 1.58 -3.41
CA ARG A 109 -11.80 1.05 -4.52
C ARG A 109 -11.41 1.70 -5.84
N GLY A 110 -10.81 0.91 -6.71
CA GLY A 110 -10.55 1.27 -8.10
C GLY A 110 -11.75 0.97 -9.00
N GLN A 111 -11.91 1.77 -10.05
CA GLN A 111 -12.82 1.49 -11.15
C GLN A 111 -12.01 1.38 -12.46
N TRP A 112 -12.21 0.29 -13.18
CA TRP A 112 -11.64 0.15 -14.51
C TRP A 112 -12.23 1.20 -15.45
N HIS A 113 -11.41 1.81 -16.30
CA HIS A 113 -11.80 3.00 -17.07
C HIS A 113 -12.77 2.68 -18.24
N ARG A 114 -13.04 1.40 -18.49
CA ARG A 114 -13.84 0.91 -19.61
C ARG A 114 -15.14 0.30 -19.09
N ASP A 115 -16.19 0.51 -19.87
CA ASP A 115 -17.48 -0.14 -19.72
C ASP A 115 -17.62 -1.26 -20.75
N LEU A 116 -18.20 -2.38 -20.31
CA LEU A 116 -18.55 -3.50 -21.17
C LEU A 116 -20.05 -3.51 -21.46
N THR A 117 -20.41 -4.12 -22.58
CA THR A 117 -21.80 -4.43 -22.89
C THR A 117 -22.30 -5.61 -22.05
N ILE A 118 -23.60 -5.66 -21.75
CA ILE A 118 -24.18 -6.71 -20.90
C ILE A 118 -24.00 -8.13 -21.47
N GLU A 119 -23.84 -8.26 -22.79
CA GLU A 119 -23.57 -9.54 -23.46
C GLU A 119 -22.22 -10.16 -23.06
N ARG A 120 -21.30 -9.38 -22.49
CA ARG A 120 -20.00 -9.85 -21.98
C ARG A 120 -20.00 -10.11 -20.47
N LEU A 121 -21.15 -10.03 -19.81
CA LEU A 121 -21.24 -10.16 -18.34
C LEU A 121 -20.70 -11.51 -17.84
N GLU A 122 -21.03 -12.61 -18.50
CA GLU A 122 -20.56 -13.94 -18.11
C GLU A 122 -19.03 -14.05 -18.23
N GLU A 123 -18.47 -13.57 -19.35
CA GLU A 123 -17.02 -13.55 -19.62
C GLU A 123 -16.25 -12.77 -18.53
N ILE A 124 -16.69 -11.56 -18.19
CA ILE A 124 -16.00 -10.74 -17.19
C ILE A 124 -16.18 -11.27 -15.76
N LEU A 125 -17.29 -11.96 -15.47
CA LEU A 125 -17.50 -12.61 -14.18
C LEU A 125 -16.54 -13.79 -13.99
N GLU A 126 -16.27 -14.56 -15.04
CA GLU A 126 -15.25 -15.62 -15.00
C GLU A 126 -13.87 -15.05 -14.69
N VAL A 127 -13.46 -13.98 -15.38
CA VAL A 127 -12.18 -13.30 -15.10
C VAL A 127 -12.10 -12.78 -13.66
N CYS A 128 -13.17 -12.17 -13.15
CA CYS A 128 -13.21 -11.73 -11.74
C CYS A 128 -13.10 -12.92 -10.77
N ASN A 129 -13.79 -14.02 -11.05
CA ASN A 129 -13.79 -15.20 -10.19
C ASN A 129 -12.42 -15.89 -10.16
N ASP A 130 -11.79 -16.05 -11.33
CA ASP A 130 -10.45 -16.63 -11.44
C ASP A 130 -9.43 -15.78 -10.68
N TRP A 131 -9.50 -14.46 -10.85
CA TRP A 131 -8.64 -13.55 -10.08
C TRP A 131 -8.85 -13.70 -8.56
N ASN A 132 -10.09 -13.67 -8.10
CA ASN A 132 -10.44 -13.80 -6.68
C ASN A 132 -10.07 -15.17 -6.09
N ALA A 133 -9.97 -16.21 -6.93
CA ALA A 133 -9.58 -17.55 -6.51
C ALA A 133 -8.05 -17.71 -6.41
N GLU A 134 -7.29 -17.02 -7.27
CA GLU A 134 -5.83 -17.15 -7.35
C GLU A 134 -5.09 -16.13 -6.48
N TRP A 135 -5.63 -14.92 -6.32
CA TRP A 135 -4.97 -13.80 -5.66
C TRP A 135 -5.71 -13.41 -4.38
N ILE A 136 -4.93 -13.05 -3.34
CA ILE A 136 -5.50 -12.59 -2.06
C ILE A 136 -6.15 -11.21 -2.22
N TRP A 137 -5.57 -10.35 -3.06
CA TRP A 137 -6.03 -8.98 -3.30
C TRP A 137 -5.89 -8.60 -4.78
N PRO A 138 -6.72 -7.67 -5.27
CA PRO A 138 -7.93 -7.13 -4.65
C PRO A 138 -9.12 -8.10 -4.80
N LYS A 139 -10.26 -7.79 -4.15
CA LYS A 139 -11.55 -8.37 -4.53
C LYS A 139 -12.04 -7.70 -5.82
N ALA A 140 -12.23 -8.49 -6.87
CA ALA A 140 -12.78 -8.06 -8.15
C ALA A 140 -14.28 -8.35 -8.27
N TYR A 141 -15.05 -7.40 -8.79
CA TYR A 141 -16.48 -7.57 -9.05
C TYR A 141 -16.99 -6.62 -10.13
N VAL A 142 -18.22 -6.84 -10.56
CA VAL A 142 -18.88 -6.02 -11.57
C VAL A 142 -20.17 -5.38 -11.04
N CYS A 143 -20.53 -4.24 -11.62
CA CYS A 143 -21.79 -3.55 -11.38
C CYS A 143 -22.48 -3.28 -12.73
N VAL A 144 -23.73 -3.73 -12.87
CA VAL A 144 -24.55 -3.44 -14.05
C VAL A 144 -25.36 -2.17 -13.78
N ARG A 145 -25.19 -1.17 -14.63
CA ARG A 145 -25.94 0.09 -14.61
C ARG A 145 -27.31 -0.11 -15.26
N ASP A 146 -28.25 0.79 -14.96
CA ASP A 146 -29.62 0.77 -15.53
C ASP A 146 -29.67 0.82 -17.07
N ASN A 147 -28.64 1.39 -17.70
CA ASN A 147 -28.50 1.46 -19.16
C ASN A 147 -27.85 0.21 -19.78
N GLY A 148 -27.60 -0.84 -18.99
CA GLY A 148 -26.97 -2.08 -19.44
C GLY A 148 -25.43 -2.04 -19.49
N ALA A 149 -24.80 -0.91 -19.15
CA ALA A 149 -23.35 -0.85 -19.07
C ALA A 149 -22.83 -1.63 -17.86
N VAL A 150 -21.83 -2.48 -18.09
CA VAL A 150 -21.15 -3.26 -17.04
C VAL A 150 -19.85 -2.54 -16.67
N LEU A 151 -19.71 -2.21 -15.40
CA LEU A 151 -18.49 -1.62 -14.84
C LEU A 151 -17.75 -2.65 -14.01
N VAL A 152 -16.42 -2.58 -14.01
CA VAL A 152 -15.56 -3.48 -13.24
C VAL A 152 -14.86 -2.70 -12.14
N TYR A 153 -14.86 -3.26 -10.94
CA TYR A 153 -14.27 -2.71 -9.74
C TYR A 153 -13.27 -3.68 -9.13
N ALA A 154 -12.24 -3.11 -8.51
CA ALA A 154 -11.31 -3.79 -7.63
C ALA A 154 -11.29 -3.07 -6.30
N GLU A 155 -11.42 -3.80 -5.19
CA GLU A 155 -11.35 -3.19 -3.87
C GLU A 155 -10.54 -3.99 -2.85
N VAL A 156 -9.86 -3.25 -1.98
CA VAL A 156 -9.29 -3.74 -0.72
C VAL A 156 -10.06 -3.04 0.39
N THR A 157 -10.63 -3.82 1.30
CA THR A 157 -11.43 -3.31 2.43
C THR A 157 -10.90 -3.92 3.72
N VAL A 158 -10.65 -3.08 4.73
CA VAL A 158 -10.09 -3.49 6.03
C VAL A 158 -10.82 -2.76 7.14
N ASP A 159 -11.24 -3.53 8.16
CA ASP A 159 -11.79 -3.00 9.41
C ASP A 159 -10.64 -2.58 10.34
N LEU A 160 -10.68 -1.32 10.77
CA LEU A 160 -9.67 -0.67 11.60
C LEU A 160 -10.30 -0.11 12.89
N GLU A 161 -11.33 -0.78 13.44
CA GLU A 161 -12.02 -0.42 14.69
C GLU A 161 -11.09 -0.15 15.89
N HIS A 162 -9.92 -0.78 15.92
CA HIS A 162 -8.92 -0.61 16.98
C HIS A 162 -7.82 0.39 16.64
N GLY A 163 -8.01 1.17 15.57
CA GLY A 163 -7.04 2.12 15.06
C GLY A 163 -6.00 1.50 14.14
N VAL A 164 -5.21 2.37 13.53
CA VAL A 164 -4.17 2.03 12.55
C VAL A 164 -3.00 2.99 12.73
N SER A 165 -1.77 2.49 12.70
CA SER A 165 -0.57 3.35 12.70
C SER A 165 -0.40 4.03 11.34
N ASP A 166 0.44 5.07 11.25
CA ASP A 166 0.66 5.75 9.96
C ASP A 166 1.38 4.82 8.96
N GLU A 167 2.33 4.01 9.43
CA GLU A 167 3.01 3.00 8.61
C GLU A 167 2.03 1.92 8.09
N GLN A 168 1.10 1.46 8.93
CA GLN A 168 0.08 0.49 8.51
C GLN A 168 -0.90 1.11 7.50
N LEU A 169 -1.30 2.36 7.72
CA LEU A 169 -2.21 3.07 6.82
C LEU A 169 -1.57 3.27 5.44
N ASP A 170 -0.31 3.70 5.38
CA ASP A 170 0.46 3.78 4.14
C ASP A 170 0.48 2.43 3.41
N GLN A 171 0.84 1.36 4.11
CA GLN A 171 0.91 0.03 3.52
C GLN A 171 -0.45 -0.43 2.95
N LEU A 172 -1.55 -0.15 3.65
CA LEU A 172 -2.90 -0.51 3.20
C LEU A 172 -3.34 0.29 1.97
N LEU A 173 -3.07 1.60 1.95
CA LEU A 173 -3.38 2.47 0.82
C LEU A 173 -2.57 2.08 -0.42
N GLN A 174 -1.26 1.86 -0.27
CA GLN A 174 -0.38 1.38 -1.34
C GLN A 174 -0.78 0.00 -1.84
N CYS A 175 -1.18 -0.91 -0.93
CA CYS A 175 -1.67 -2.24 -1.29
C CYS A 175 -2.90 -2.15 -2.18
N GLY A 176 -3.91 -1.35 -1.79
CA GLY A 176 -5.12 -1.15 -2.57
C GLY A 176 -4.86 -0.59 -3.96
N LEU A 177 -4.01 0.45 -4.06
CA LEU A 177 -3.64 1.05 -5.35
C LEU A 177 -2.86 0.09 -6.25
N THR A 178 -1.85 -0.58 -5.70
CA THR A 178 -0.96 -1.44 -6.48
C THR A 178 -1.69 -2.69 -6.95
N THR A 179 -2.39 -3.39 -6.05
CA THR A 179 -3.08 -4.63 -6.41
C THR A 179 -4.30 -4.35 -7.29
N GLY A 180 -5.03 -3.25 -7.06
CA GLY A 180 -6.07 -2.77 -7.96
C GLY A 180 -5.54 -2.50 -9.36
N SER A 181 -4.38 -1.84 -9.47
CA SER A 181 -3.71 -1.60 -10.74
C SER A 181 -3.31 -2.90 -11.44
N MET A 182 -2.75 -3.88 -10.71
CA MET A 182 -2.39 -5.20 -11.28
C MET A 182 -3.60 -5.91 -11.89
N PHE A 183 -4.77 -5.85 -11.24
CA PHE A 183 -5.98 -6.44 -11.80
C PHE A 183 -6.43 -5.71 -13.07
N PHE A 184 -6.37 -4.37 -13.09
CA PHE A 184 -6.74 -3.60 -14.28
C PHE A 184 -5.77 -3.77 -15.45
N GLU A 185 -4.47 -3.91 -15.17
CA GLU A 185 -3.47 -4.31 -16.18
C GLU A 185 -3.81 -5.68 -16.77
N HIS A 186 -4.18 -6.65 -15.93
CA HIS A 186 -4.64 -7.96 -16.39
C HIS A 186 -5.89 -7.85 -17.28
N LEU A 187 -6.86 -7.01 -16.93
CA LEU A 187 -8.03 -6.77 -17.78
C LEU A 187 -7.64 -6.13 -19.12
N ASP A 188 -6.70 -5.17 -19.13
CA ASP A 188 -6.22 -4.56 -20.37
C ASP A 188 -5.51 -5.58 -21.28
N GLU A 189 -4.83 -6.57 -20.71
CA GLU A 189 -4.24 -7.70 -21.46
C GLU A 189 -5.29 -8.66 -22.03
N VAL A 190 -6.34 -8.98 -21.24
CA VAL A 190 -7.43 -9.87 -21.67
C VAL A 190 -8.30 -9.21 -22.76
N TYR A 191 -8.44 -7.89 -22.74
CA TYR A 191 -9.36 -7.16 -23.60
C TYR A 191 -8.69 -6.07 -24.48
N PRO A 192 -7.82 -6.42 -25.44
CA PRO A 192 -7.05 -5.44 -26.22
C PRO A 192 -7.85 -4.64 -27.28
N ASP A 193 -9.08 -5.06 -27.64
CA ASP A 193 -9.91 -4.49 -28.74
C ASP A 193 -11.37 -4.16 -28.26
N PRO A 194 -12.29 -3.54 -29.04
CA PRO A 194 -13.36 -2.73 -28.47
C PRO A 194 -14.46 -3.53 -27.72
N LEU A 195 -14.44 -3.39 -26.39
CA LEU A 195 -15.37 -3.98 -25.41
C LEU A 195 -16.85 -3.60 -25.53
N ARG A 196 -17.16 -2.52 -26.26
CA ARG A 196 -18.54 -2.03 -26.46
C ARG A 196 -19.27 -2.72 -27.61
N SER A 197 -18.61 -3.66 -28.29
CA SER A 197 -19.23 -4.46 -29.35
C SER A 197 -19.48 -5.88 -28.84
N ALA A 198 -20.58 -6.48 -29.31
CA ALA A 198 -20.79 -7.92 -29.13
C ALA A 198 -19.59 -8.70 -29.73
N PRO A 199 -19.18 -9.81 -29.10
CA PRO A 199 -18.17 -10.73 -29.65
C PRO A 199 -18.49 -11.18 -31.08
#